data_AF-A0A7V6X547-F1
#
_entry.id   AF-A0A7V6X547-F1
#
_cell.length_a   1.000
_cell.length_b   1.000
_cell.length_c   1.000
_cell.angle_alpha   90.00
_cell.angle_beta   90.00
_cell.angle_gamma   90.00
#
_symmetry.space_group_name_H-M   'P 1'
#
loop_
_entity.id
_entity.type
_entity.pdbx_description
1 polymer ?
#
loop_
_entity_poly.entity_id
_entity_poly.type
_entity_poly.pdbx_seq_one_letter_code
_entity_poly.pdbx_strand_id
1 'polypeptide(L)'
;MLSELEKIKEVILQTVAAEAIYFYEDSTFYVVITDKSMRPLKAMQLLNKALYDLKEFPLYLLVSEKSDFEKRKELPTLEQTIVREGVKLYGG
;
A
#
# COMPACT_ATOMS: atom_id res chain seq x y z
N MET A 1 -11.92 -7.41 -11.05
CA MET A 1 -12.00 -6.92 -9.67
C MET A 1 -11.21 -7.77 -8.67
N LEU A 2 -11.75 -8.86 -8.08
CA LEU A 2 -10.98 -9.64 -7.07
C LEU A 2 -9.66 -10.22 -7.62
N SER A 3 -9.67 -10.71 -8.85
CA SER A 3 -8.48 -11.26 -9.53
C SER A 3 -7.42 -10.20 -9.87
N GLU A 4 -7.79 -8.92 -9.96
CA GLU A 4 -6.88 -7.82 -10.31
C GLU A 4 -6.20 -7.29 -9.04
N LEU A 5 -6.98 -7.08 -7.97
CA LEU A 5 -6.45 -6.73 -6.66
C LEU A 5 -5.43 -7.77 -6.16
N GLU A 6 -5.71 -9.05 -6.40
CA GLU A 6 -4.78 -10.13 -6.06
C GLU A 6 -3.46 -10.04 -6.86
N LYS A 7 -3.52 -9.78 -8.17
CA LYS A 7 -2.32 -9.58 -8.99
C LYS A 7 -1.51 -8.38 -8.53
N ILE A 8 -2.17 -7.25 -8.25
CA ILE A 8 -1.50 -6.04 -7.77
C ILE A 8 -0.85 -6.30 -6.40
N LYS A 9 -1.57 -6.97 -5.49
CA LYS A 9 -1.04 -7.38 -4.18
C LYS A 9 0.23 -8.22 -4.36
N GLU A 10 0.21 -9.23 -5.21
CA GLU A 10 1.39 -10.07 -5.48
C GLU A 10 2.57 -9.26 -6.03
N VAL A 11 2.34 -8.34 -6.98
CA VAL A 11 3.40 -7.45 -7.49
C VAL A 11 3.97 -6.56 -6.39
N ILE A 12 3.13 -6.02 -5.50
CA ILE A 12 3.59 -5.23 -4.35
C ILE A 12 4.47 -6.08 -3.43
N LEU A 13 4.03 -7.29 -3.07
CA LEU A 13 4.76 -8.21 -2.19
C LEU A 13 6.10 -8.68 -2.77
N GLN A 14 6.19 -8.80 -4.10
CA GLN A 14 7.44 -9.14 -4.79
C GLN A 14 8.40 -7.95 -4.91
N THR A 15 7.89 -6.71 -4.82
CA THR A 15 8.68 -5.49 -5.05
C THR A 15 9.24 -4.91 -3.75
N VAL A 16 8.50 -4.98 -2.64
CA VAL A 16 8.88 -4.38 -1.36
C VAL A 16 8.59 -5.32 -0.19
N ALA A 17 9.35 -5.18 0.89
CA ALA A 17 9.03 -5.81 2.17
C ALA A 17 7.83 -5.10 2.82
N ALA A 18 6.63 -5.58 2.52
CA ALA A 18 5.39 -5.05 3.06
C ALA A 18 4.97 -5.76 4.35
N GLU A 19 4.39 -5.00 5.26
CA GLU A 19 3.80 -5.44 6.53
C GLU A 19 2.27 -5.43 6.45
N ALA A 20 1.69 -4.50 5.68
CA ALA A 20 0.27 -4.44 5.39
C ALA A 20 0.01 -3.76 4.05
N ILE A 21 -1.10 -4.13 3.40
CA ILE A 21 -1.58 -3.51 2.16
C ILE A 21 -3.08 -3.28 2.31
N TYR A 22 -3.51 -2.04 2.05
CA TYR A 22 -4.91 -1.66 2.03
C TYR A 22 -5.29 -1.13 0.66
N PHE A 23 -6.53 -1.41 0.25
CA PHE A 23 -7.17 -0.82 -0.91
C PHE A 23 -8.34 0.06 -0.46
N TYR A 24 -8.35 1.31 -0.91
CA TYR A 24 -9.29 2.35 -0.46
C TYR A 24 -9.82 3.15 -1.65
N GLU A 25 -11.11 3.51 -1.59
CA GLU A 25 -11.83 4.31 -2.61
C GLU A 25 -11.60 3.83 -4.06
N ASP A 26 -11.62 2.51 -4.28
CA ASP A 26 -11.52 1.86 -5.58
C ASP A 26 -10.31 2.28 -6.46
N SER A 27 -9.29 2.91 -5.89
CA SER A 27 -8.19 3.51 -6.65
C SER A 27 -6.88 3.65 -5.88
N THR A 28 -6.91 3.63 -4.54
CA THR A 28 -5.73 3.90 -3.71
C THR A 28 -5.21 2.63 -3.05
N PHE A 29 -3.94 2.32 -3.28
CA PHE A 29 -3.20 1.33 -2.53
C PHE A 29 -2.34 2.03 -1.48
N TYR A 30 -2.57 1.71 -0.22
CA TYR A 30 -1.72 2.12 0.88
C TYR A 30 -0.85 0.94 1.32
N VAL A 31 0.46 1.09 1.16
CA VAL A 31 1.44 0.04 1.45
C VAL A 31 2.26 0.43 2.67
N VAL A 32 2.16 -0.37 3.72
CA VAL A 32 2.97 -0.24 4.93
C VAL A 32 4.22 -1.11 4.74
N ILE A 33 5.40 -0.51 4.69
CA ILE A 33 6.67 -1.23 4.55
C ILE A 33 7.35 -1.46 5.90
N THR A 34 8.15 -2.52 6.01
CA THR A 34 8.97 -2.77 7.19
C THR A 34 9.89 -1.56 7.46
N ASP A 35 9.94 -1.11 8.71
CA ASP A 35 10.77 0.04 9.11
C ASP A 35 12.22 -0.13 8.65
N LYS A 36 12.81 0.94 8.10
CA LYS A 36 14.22 0.98 7.63
C LYS A 36 14.56 0.01 6.49
N SER A 37 13.61 -0.73 5.95
CA SER A 37 13.83 -1.57 4.76
C SER A 37 14.14 -0.71 3.53
N MET A 38 13.46 0.43 3.41
CA MET A 38 13.64 1.38 2.30
C MET A 38 13.00 2.74 2.66
N ARG A 39 13.49 3.82 2.06
CA ARG A 39 12.78 5.12 2.13
C ARG A 39 11.42 5.01 1.42
N PRO A 40 10.30 5.48 2.02
CA PRO A 40 8.97 5.38 1.41
C PRO A 40 8.87 5.92 -0.02
N LEU A 41 9.51 7.07 -0.30
CA LEU A 41 9.56 7.64 -1.65
C LEU A 41 10.22 6.70 -2.67
N LYS A 42 11.28 5.97 -2.26
CA LYS A 42 11.96 5.02 -3.14
C LYS A 42 11.10 3.77 -3.37
N ALA A 43 10.42 3.28 -2.33
CA ALA A 43 9.47 2.18 -2.45
C ALA A 43 8.33 2.55 -3.40
N MET A 44 7.75 3.74 -3.26
CA MET A 44 6.72 4.26 -4.15
C MET A 44 7.20 4.33 -5.61
N GLN A 45 8.44 4.75 -5.88
CA GLN A 45 9.01 4.74 -7.22
C GLN A 45 9.14 3.33 -7.81
N LEU A 46 9.61 2.36 -7.02
CA LEU A 46 9.74 0.97 -7.46
C LEU A 46 8.37 0.35 -7.75
N LEU A 47 7.40 0.58 -6.87
CA LEU A 47 6.03 0.10 -7.03
C LEU A 47 5.37 0.71 -8.27
N ASN A 48 5.48 2.02 -8.48
CA ASN A 48 4.98 2.66 -9.70
C ASN A 48 5.60 2.03 -10.95
N LYS A 49 6.91 1.76 -10.94
CA LYS A 49 7.58 1.10 -12.06
C LYS A 49 7.07 -0.33 -12.28
N ALA A 50 6.92 -1.12 -11.22
CA ALA A 50 6.49 -2.51 -11.30
C ALA A 50 5.02 -2.64 -11.74
N LEU A 51 4.17 -1.69 -11.34
CA LEU A 51 2.74 -1.68 -11.64
C LEU A 51 2.42 -1.01 -12.98
N TYR A 52 3.33 -0.21 -13.56
CA TYR A 52 3.14 0.46 -14.84
C TYR A 52 2.73 -0.51 -15.96
N ASP A 53 3.31 -1.71 -15.97
CA ASP A 53 3.08 -2.72 -17.01
C ASP A 53 1.68 -3.35 -16.92
N LEU A 54 0.98 -3.21 -15.79
CA LEU A 54 -0.37 -3.73 -15.62
C LEU A 54 -1.44 -2.88 -16.32
N LYS A 55 -1.13 -1.64 -16.73
CA LYS A 55 -2.01 -0.72 -17.51
C LYS A 55 -3.47 -0.57 -17.03
N GLU A 56 -3.76 -0.95 -15.78
CA GLU A 56 -5.11 -0.97 -15.23
C GLU A 56 -5.30 0.21 -14.27
N PHE A 57 -5.99 1.25 -14.77
CA PHE A 57 -6.53 2.41 -14.03
C PHE A 57 -5.50 3.37 -13.39
N PRO A 58 -5.85 4.65 -13.13
CA PRO A 58 -5.05 5.49 -12.24
C PRO A 58 -4.97 4.85 -10.84
N LEU A 59 -3.81 4.27 -10.56
CA LEU A 59 -3.44 3.72 -9.26
C LEU A 59 -2.75 4.80 -8.44
N TYR A 60 -3.38 5.24 -7.35
CA TYR A 60 -2.69 6.07 -6.36
C TYR A 60 -1.95 5.16 -5.38
N LEU A 61 -0.66 5.42 -5.20
CA LEU A 61 0.19 4.68 -4.28
C LEU A 61 0.59 5.60 -3.13
N LEU A 62 0.24 5.18 -1.92
CA LEU A 62 0.73 5.76 -0.68
C LEU A 62 1.62 4.73 0.01
N VAL A 63 2.75 5.19 0.54
CA VAL A 63 3.71 4.32 1.22
C VAL A 63 4.18 4.98 2.50
N SER A 64 4.21 4.23 3.59
CA SER A 64 4.79 4.66 4.86
C SER A 64 5.53 3.53 5.55
N GLU A 65 6.42 3.87 6.47
CA GLU A 65 7.03 2.89 7.35
C GLU A 65 6.01 2.44 8.42
N LYS A 66 6.14 1.19 8.88
CA LYS A 66 5.26 0.60 9.90
C LYS A 66 5.10 1.48 11.14
N SER A 67 6.20 1.97 11.69
CA SER A 67 6.18 2.77 12.91
C SER A 67 5.45 4.11 12.75
N ASP A 68 5.45 4.70 11.55
CA ASP A 68 4.69 5.90 11.25
C ASP A 68 3.21 5.60 11.05
N PHE A 69 2.89 4.53 10.32
CA PHE A 69 1.50 4.07 10.13
C PHE A 69 0.81 3.77 11.47
N GLU A 70 1.48 3.00 12.33
CA GLU A 70 0.95 2.59 13.64
C GLU A 70 0.68 3.80 14.56
N LYS A 71 1.51 4.84 14.49
CA LYS A 71 1.25 6.09 15.24
C LYS A 71 0.09 6.87 14.64
N ARG A 72 0.01 6.97 13.32
CA ARG A 72 -0.96 7.81 12.62
C ARG A 72 -2.37 7.22 12.65
N LYS A 73 -2.53 5.90 12.58
CA LYS A 73 -3.86 5.26 12.63
C LYS A 73 -4.63 5.52 13.95
N GLU A 74 -3.91 5.88 15.01
CA GLU A 74 -4.50 6.26 16.31
C GLU A 74 -4.88 7.75 16.38
N LEU A 75 -4.53 8.54 15.36
CA LEU A 75 -4.79 9.98 15.25
C LEU A 75 -5.83 10.25 14.14
N PRO A 76 -6.47 11.44 14.10
CA PRO A 76 -7.43 11.80 13.04
C PRO A 76 -6.72 12.09 11.71
N THR A 77 -6.18 11.04 11.10
CA THR A 77 -5.39 11.06 9.86
C THR A 77 -5.98 10.10 8.83
N LEU A 78 -5.47 10.16 7.61
CA LEU A 78 -5.88 9.24 6.54
C LEU A 78 -5.65 7.78 6.92
N GLU A 79 -4.56 7.47 7.63
CA GLU A 79 -4.26 6.11 8.09
C GLU A 79 -5.37 5.53 8.98
N GLN A 80 -6.00 6.36 9.81
CA GLN A 80 -7.15 5.93 10.62
C GLN A 80 -8.36 5.60 9.75
N THR A 81 -8.67 6.44 8.76
CA THR A 81 -9.75 6.18 7.80
C THR A 81 -9.48 4.89 7.01
N ILE A 82 -8.25 4.69 6.52
CA ILE A 82 -7.85 3.50 5.78
C ILE A 82 -8.03 2.23 6.61
N VAL A 83 -7.69 2.24 7.90
CA VAL A 83 -7.89 1.06 8.77
C VAL A 83 -9.37 0.78 9.01
N ARG A 84 -10.21 1.80 9.07
CA ARG A 84 -11.66 1.66 9.36
C ARG A 84 -12.48 1.27 8.14
N GLU A 85 -12.15 1.85 6.99
CA GLU A 85 -12.99 1.83 5.79
C GLU A 85 -12.33 1.11 4.61
N GLY A 86 -11.00 0.96 4.62
CA GLY A 86 -10.26 0.29 3.57
C GLY A 86 -10.37 -1.24 3.62
N VAL A 87 -10.25 -1.86 2.44
CA VAL A 87 -10.16 -3.31 2.31
C VAL A 87 -8.72 -3.74 2.57
N LYS A 88 -8.50 -4.52 3.63
CA LYS A 88 -7.19 -5.09 3.94
C LYS A 88 -6.90 -6.25 2.97
N LEU A 89 -5.87 -6.10 2.15
CA LEU A 89 -5.44 -7.11 1.18
C LEU A 89 -4.33 -8.01 1.72
N TYR A 90 -3.52 -7.50 2.66
CA TYR A 90 -2.41 -8.21 3.27
C TYR A 90 -2.08 -7.66 4.67
N GLY A 91 -1.51 -8.51 5.53
CA GLY A 91 -1.03 -8.16 6.87
C GLY A 91 -1.95 -8.64 8.00
N GLY A 92 -1.35 -8.87 9.17
CA GLY A 92 -2.03 -9.23 10.43
C GLY A 92 -2.69 -8.04 11.09
#